data_AF-A0A951Q260-F1
#
_entry.id   AF-A0A951Q260-F1
#
_cell.length_a   1.000
_cell.length_b   1.000
_cell.length_c   1.000
_cell.angle_alpha   90.00
_cell.angle_beta   90.00
_cell.angle_gamma   90.00
#
_symmetry.space_group_name_H-M   'P 1'
#
loop_
_entity.id
_entity.type
_entity.pdbx_description
1 polymer ?
#
loop_
_entity_poly.entity_id
_entity_poly.type
_entity_poly.pdbx_seq_one_letter_code
_entity_poly.pdbx_strand_id
1 'polypeptide(L)' 'MVQTGQLDPEQILTQVEPLSSVIDAYKAFDTRQPGWIKVELLPRPANREDKDGVVSAARN' A
#
# COMPACT_ATOMS: atom_id res chain seq x y z
N MET A 1 16.70 -8.18 -9.70
CA MET A 1 16.83 -7.09 -8.70
C MET A 1 15.70 -7.15 -7.67
N VAL A 2 14.43 -6.95 -8.04
CA VAL A 2 13.29 -7.08 -7.09
C VAL A 2 13.06 -8.54 -6.67
N GLN A 3 12.92 -9.47 -7.63
CA GLN A 3 12.75 -10.90 -7.35
C GLN A 3 13.96 -11.54 -6.63
N THR A 4 15.13 -10.91 -6.73
CA THR A 4 16.36 -11.34 -6.06
C THR A 4 16.57 -10.65 -4.70
N GLY A 5 15.58 -9.88 -4.21
CA GLY A 5 15.59 -9.23 -2.89
C GLY A 5 16.52 -8.03 -2.75
N GLN A 6 17.16 -7.56 -3.83
CA GLN A 6 18.08 -6.42 -3.77
C GLN A 6 17.35 -5.07 -3.67
N LEU A 7 16.05 -5.05 -3.98
CA LEU A 7 15.21 -3.87 -3.84
C LEU A 7 13.80 -4.32 -3.44
N ASP A 8 13.34 -3.82 -2.29
CA ASP A 8 11.97 -3.96 -1.82
C ASP A 8 11.16 -2.71 -2.23
N PRO A 9 10.27 -2.81 -3.23
CA PRO A 9 9.46 -1.69 -3.70
C PRO A 9 8.36 -1.28 -2.71
N GLU A 10 8.08 -2.07 -1.66
CA GLU A 10 7.12 -1.69 -0.62
C GLU A 10 7.66 -0.53 0.24
N GLN A 11 8.98 -0.43 0.39
CA GLN A 11 9.63 0.63 1.19
C GLN A 11 9.45 2.05 0.62
N ILE A 12 9.08 2.16 -0.66
CA ILE A 12 8.87 3.45 -1.34
C ILE A 12 7.38 3.77 -1.55
N LEU A 13 6.49 2.92 -1.04
CA LEU A 13 5.05 3.11 -1.16
C LEU A 13 4.59 4.20 -0.19
N THR A 14 4.28 5.37 -0.72
CA THR A 14 3.88 6.51 0.11
C THR A 14 2.41 6.47 0.52
N GLN A 15 1.51 5.95 -0.34
CA GLN A 15 0.06 6.00 -0.12
C GLN A 15 -0.63 4.68 -0.53
N VAL A 16 -1.57 4.22 0.27
CA VAL A 16 -2.44 3.07 0.00
C VAL A 16 -3.89 3.50 0.14
N GLU A 17 -4.62 3.46 -0.96
CA GLU A 17 -6.01 3.94 -1.02
C GLU A 17 -6.95 2.83 -1.50
N PRO A 18 -8.23 2.83 -1.09
CA PRO A 18 -9.21 1.91 -1.64
C PRO A 18 -9.46 2.22 -3.12
N LEU A 19 -9.78 1.20 -3.92
CA LEU A 19 -10.06 1.38 -5.35
C LEU A 19 -11.20 2.38 -5.63
N SER A 20 -12.13 2.55 -4.69
CA SER A 20 -13.19 3.56 -4.76
C SER A 20 -12.65 5.00 -4.88
N SER A 21 -11.43 5.25 -4.42
CA SER A 21 -10.77 6.57 -4.42
C SER A 21 -9.87 6.81 -5.64
N VAL A 22 -9.96 5.95 -6.69
CA VAL A 22 -9.07 5.99 -7.87
C VAL A 22 -8.98 7.36 -8.55
N ILE A 23 -10.11 8.07 -8.67
CA ILE A 23 -10.15 9.36 -9.37
C ILE A 23 -9.40 10.44 -8.60
N ASP A 24 -9.54 10.48 -7.28
CA ASP A 24 -8.89 11.49 -6.44
C ASP A 24 -7.40 11.17 -6.27
N ALA A 25 -7.05 9.89 -6.13
CA ALA A 25 -5.67 9.44 -6.11
C ALA A 25 -4.93 9.77 -7.43
N TYR A 26 -5.60 9.61 -8.57
CA TYR A 26 -5.03 9.98 -9.87
C TYR A 26 -4.78 11.49 -9.97
N LYS A 27 -5.74 12.34 -9.56
CA LYS A 27 -5.58 13.81 -9.59
C LYS A 27 -4.43 14.30 -8.70
N ALA A 28 -4.31 13.75 -7.49
CA ALA A 28 -3.27 14.16 -6.54
C ALA A 28 -1.86 13.76 -7.03
N PHE A 29 -1.76 12.58 -7.67
CA PHE A 29 -0.55 12.15 -8.37
C PHE A 29 -0.22 13.04 -9.58
N ASP A 30 -1.20 13.28 -10.47
CA ASP A 30 -1.02 14.09 -11.69
C ASP A 30 -0.57 15.52 -11.38
N THR A 31 -1.15 16.13 -10.34
CA THR A 31 -0.80 17.48 -9.86
C THR A 31 0.48 17.52 -9.02
N ARG A 32 1.18 16.39 -8.84
CA ARG A 32 2.43 16.26 -8.08
C ARG A 32 2.35 16.86 -6.68
N GLN A 33 1.24 16.63 -5.99
CA GLN A 33 1.09 17.12 -4.62
C GLN A 33 2.24 16.60 -3.74
N PRO A 34 2.79 17.42 -2.82
CA PRO A 34 3.86 16.98 -1.94
C PRO A 34 3.49 15.68 -1.21
N GLY A 35 4.39 14.69 -1.21
CA GLY A 35 4.16 13.37 -0.61
C GLY A 35 3.56 12.31 -1.55
N TRP A 36 3.18 12.66 -2.79
CA TRP A 36 2.63 11.72 -3.78
C TRP A 36 3.72 11.17 -4.71
N ILE A 37 4.46 10.16 -4.23
CA ILE A 37 5.51 9.49 -5.01
C ILE A 37 4.98 8.20 -5.66
N LYS A 38 4.29 7.36 -4.88
CA LYS A 38 3.70 6.09 -5.33
C LYS A 38 2.40 5.81 -4.60
N VAL A 39 1.38 5.38 -5.35
CA VAL A 39 0.06 4.95 -4.88
C VAL A 39 -0.17 3.50 -5.25
N GLU A 40 -0.69 2.74 -4.29
CA GLU A 40 -1.32 1.44 -4.52
C GLU A 40 -2.84 1.55 -4.29
N LEU A 41 -3.62 1.01 -5.22
CA LEU A 41 -5.08 0.96 -5.13
C LEU A 41 -5.54 -0.47 -4.86
N LEU A 42 -6.16 -0.69 -3.72
CA LEU A 42 -6.60 -2.03 -3.31
C LEU A 42 -8.07 -2.28 -3.69
N PRO A 43 -8.37 -3.32 -4.50
CA PRO A 43 -9.75 -3.67 -4.90
C PRO A 43 -10.61 -4.20 -3.74
N ARG A 44 -9.97 -4.63 -2.64
CA ARG A 44 -10.57 -4.96 -1.36
C ARG A 44 -9.64 -4.41 -0.27
N PRO A 45 -10.11 -3.76 0.80
CA PRO A 45 -9.22 -3.36 1.88
C PRO A 45 -8.49 -4.60 2.39
N ALA A 46 -7.15 -4.58 2.29
CA ALA A 46 -6.33 -5.70 2.72
C ALA A 46 -6.53 -5.87 4.23
N ASN A 47 -7.19 -6.96 4.63
CA ASN A 47 -7.09 -7.43 6.00
C ASN A 47 -5.64 -7.94 6.13
N ARG A 48 -4.74 -7.12 6.69
CA ARG A 48 -3.32 -7.46 6.88
C ARG A 48 -3.21 -8.54 7.97
N GLU A 49 -3.59 -9.76 7.65
CA GLU A 49 -3.40 -10.97 8.48
C GLU A 49 -2.66 -12.09 7.71
N ASP A 50 -2.14 -11.82 6.51
CA ASP A 50 -1.65 -12.87 5.59
C ASP A 50 -0.15 -12.82 5.25
N LYS A 51 0.71 -12.29 6.15
CA LYS A 51 2.17 -12.35 5.90
C LYS A 51 3.01 -12.77 7.11
N ASP A 52 2.56 -12.50 8.32
CA ASP A 52 3.28 -12.86 9.55
C ASP A 52 2.36 -13.68 10.47
N GLY A 53 2.29 -14.99 10.23
CA GLY A 53 1.49 -15.92 11.04
C GLY A 53 2.03 -16.13 12.46
N VAL A 54 2.07 -15.09 13.31
CA VAL A 54 2.24 -15.12 14.77
C VAL A 54 1.74 -13.73 15.25
N VAL A 55 0.55 -13.51 15.82
CA VAL A 55 0.09 -13.87 17.17
C VAL A 55 -1.43 -13.68 17.20
N SER A 56 -2.20 -14.77 17.27
CA SER A 56 -3.53 -14.76 17.87
C SER A 56 -3.42 -15.37 19.26
N ALA A 57 -3.11 -14.54 20.24
CA ALA A 57 -3.25 -14.86 21.65
C ALA A 57 -3.57 -13.56 22.40
N ALA A 58 -4.64 -13.61 23.18
CA ALA A 58 -5.16 -12.58 24.06
C ALA A 58 -5.86 -11.40 23.37
N ARG A 59 -7.19 -11.56 23.20
CA ARG A 59 -8.16 -10.59 23.72
C ARG A 59 -9.42 -11.36 24.14
N ASN A 60 -9.59 -11.34 25.46
CA ASN A 60 -10.71 -11.82 26.26
C ASN A 60 -12.03 -11.17 25.86
#